data_AF-A0A353F2W9-F1
#
_entry.id   AF-A0A353F2W9-F1
#
_cell.length_a   1.000
_cell.length_b   1.000
_cell.length_c   1.000
_cell.angle_alpha   90.00
_cell.angle_beta   90.00
_cell.angle_gamma   90.00
#
_symmetry.space_group_name_H-M   'P 1'
#
loop_
_entity.id
_entity.type
_entity.pdbx_description
1 polymer ?
#
loop_
_entity_poly.entity_id
_entity_poly.type
_entity_poly.pdbx_seq_one_letter_code
_entity_poly.pdbx_strand_id
1 'polypeptide(L)' 'MILTLSRRAVTAWLFFFLFPAIAGGQLSITEFVADNDGSYLDSDDEASDWIELSNAGASAVSTDGLYLTDNASDL' A
#
# COMPACT_ATOMS: atom_id res chain seq x y z
N MET A 1 -16.50 38.01 -27.55
CA MET A 1 -16.99 37.50 -26.25
C MET A 1 -15.85 36.73 -25.61
N ILE A 2 -15.02 37.39 -24.80
CA ILE A 2 -13.88 36.75 -24.12
C ILE A 2 -14.43 36.18 -22.81
N LEU A 3 -14.41 34.85 -22.68
CA LEU A 3 -14.80 34.15 -21.46
C LEU A 3 -13.82 34.55 -20.35
N THR A 4 -14.29 35.32 -19.37
CA THR A 4 -13.49 35.67 -18.19
C THR A 4 -13.58 34.53 -17.19
N LEU A 5 -12.54 33.67 -17.12
CA LEU A 5 -12.41 32.73 -16.01
C LEU A 5 -12.26 33.53 -14.72
N SER A 6 -13.15 33.29 -13.75
CA SER A 6 -13.07 33.97 -12.46
C SER A 6 -11.80 33.55 -11.70
N ARG A 7 -11.21 34.46 -10.93
CA ARG A 7 -10.04 34.16 -10.08
C ARG A 7 -10.29 32.98 -9.13
N ARG A 8 -11.56 32.75 -8.78
CA ARG A 8 -12.05 31.60 -7.99
C ARG A 8 -12.02 30.29 -8.75
N ALA A 9 -12.33 30.31 -10.04
CA ALA A 9 -12.14 29.15 -10.90
C ALA A 9 -10.64 28.81 -10.97
N VAL A 10 -9.78 29.79 -11.29
CA VAL A 10 -8.32 29.58 -11.40
C VAL A 10 -7.70 29.00 -10.12
N THR A 11 -8.15 29.45 -8.94
CA THR A 11 -7.69 28.88 -7.66
C THR A 11 -8.18 27.44 -7.45
N ALA A 12 -9.43 27.11 -7.79
CA ALA A 12 -9.92 25.73 -7.73
C ALA A 12 -9.18 24.78 -8.69
N TRP A 13 -8.80 25.26 -9.88
CA TRP A 13 -7.98 24.49 -10.83
C TRP A 13 -6.55 24.26 -10.30
N LEU A 14 -5.93 25.24 -9.65
CA LEU A 14 -4.59 25.09 -9.06
C LEU A 14 -4.55 24.05 -7.92
N PHE A 15 -5.61 23.95 -7.10
CA PHE A 15 -5.69 22.92 -6.05
C PHE A 15 -5.84 21.49 -6.61
N PHE A 16 -6.46 21.32 -7.78
CA PHE A 16 -6.63 20.00 -8.40
C PHE A 16 -5.33 19.46 -9.04
N PHE A 17 -4.42 20.34 -9.46
CA PHE A 17 -3.12 19.97 -10.06
C PHE A 17 -1.95 19.93 -9.08
N LEU A 18 -2.13 20.43 -7.84
CA LEU A 18 -1.08 20.49 -6.80
C LEU A 18 -1.24 19.45 -5.70
N PHE A 19 -2.25 18.57 -5.76
CA PHE A 19 -2.23 17.33 -4.99
C PHE A 19 -1.43 16.31 -5.79
N PRO A 20 -0.13 16.09 -5.53
CA PRO A 20 0.47 14.84 -5.94
C PRO A 20 -0.38 13.73 -5.29
N ALA A 21 -0.89 12.81 -6.10
CA ALA A 21 -1.25 11.51 -5.57
C ALA A 21 0.02 11.00 -4.89
N ILE A 22 -0.03 10.85 -3.56
CA ILE A 22 1.06 10.22 -2.83
C ILE A 22 1.04 8.76 -3.30
N ALA A 23 1.78 8.46 -4.36
CA ALA A 23 2.18 7.10 -4.70
C ALA A 23 3.33 6.70 -3.75
N GLY A 24 3.03 6.75 -2.45
CA GLY A 24 3.86 6.15 -1.41
C GLY A 24 3.68 4.63 -1.47
N GLY A 25 4.76 3.88 -1.22
CA GLY A 25 4.86 2.44 -1.44
C GLY A 25 3.57 1.66 -1.19
N GLN A 26 3.13 0.91 -2.20
CA GLN A 26 1.86 0.20 -2.18
C GLN A 26 1.86 -1.01 -1.25
N LEU A 27 2.98 -1.73 -1.16
CA LEU A 27 3.10 -2.95 -0.36
C LEU A 27 3.67 -2.66 1.03
N SER A 28 3.01 -3.17 2.06
CA SER A 28 3.42 -3.03 3.46
C SER A 28 3.19 -4.33 4.21
N ILE A 29 4.02 -4.62 5.21
CA ILE A 29 3.71 -5.68 6.18
C ILE A 29 2.81 -5.05 7.26
N THR A 30 1.57 -5.52 7.34
CA THR A 30 0.56 -4.97 8.26
C THR A 30 0.37 -5.83 9.51
N GLU A 31 0.66 -7.13 9.42
CA GLU A 31 0.62 -8.07 10.55
C GLU A 31 1.81 -9.03 10.51
N PHE A 32 2.26 -9.42 11.70
CA PHE A 32 3.31 -10.42 11.93
C PHE A 32 2.84 -11.32 13.08
N VAL A 33 2.52 -12.58 12.80
CA VAL A 33 1.91 -13.51 13.76
C VAL A 33 2.78 -14.75 13.88
N ALA A 34 3.42 -14.88 15.04
CA ALA A 34 4.21 -16.06 15.44
C ALA A 34 3.50 -16.90 16.53
N ASP A 35 2.33 -16.45 16.99
CA ASP A 35 1.41 -17.20 17.85
C ASP A 35 -0.01 -16.79 17.44
N ASN A 36 -0.75 -17.74 16.90
CA ASN A 36 -2.05 -17.48 16.30
C ASN A 36 -3.23 -17.92 17.20
N ASP A 37 -2.98 -18.31 18.46
CA ASP A 37 -3.99 -18.79 19.42
C ASP A 37 -4.85 -19.96 18.89
N GLY A 38 -4.27 -20.81 18.02
CA GLY A 38 -4.95 -21.95 17.40
C GLY A 38 -5.93 -21.58 16.29
N SER A 39 -5.84 -20.36 15.74
CA SER A 39 -6.65 -19.92 14.60
C SER A 39 -6.00 -20.29 13.25
N TYR A 40 -6.75 -20.23 12.15
CA TYR A 40 -6.26 -20.48 10.78
C TYR A 40 -5.44 -21.78 10.61
N LEU A 41 -5.96 -22.89 11.15
CA LEU A 41 -5.33 -24.20 11.01
C LEU A 41 -5.24 -24.60 9.54
N ASP A 42 -4.12 -25.22 9.18
CA ASP A 42 -3.94 -25.84 7.87
C ASP A 42 -4.61 -27.23 7.78
N SER A 43 -4.31 -27.99 6.72
CA SER A 43 -4.92 -29.31 6.50
C SER A 43 -4.48 -30.37 7.49
N ASP A 44 -3.43 -30.12 8.26
CA ASP A 44 -2.85 -31.04 9.25
C ASP A 44 -3.23 -30.63 10.69
N ASP A 45 -4.20 -29.71 10.83
CA ASP A 45 -4.63 -29.10 12.10
C ASP A 45 -3.52 -28.29 12.79
N GLU A 46 -2.54 -27.77 12.04
CA GLU A 46 -1.42 -26.99 12.57
C GLU A 46 -1.62 -25.47 12.42
N ALA A 47 -1.22 -24.76 13.47
CA ALA A 47 -1.24 -23.31 13.58
C ALA A 47 0.09 -22.71 13.09
N SER A 48 0.20 -22.46 11.78
CA SER A 48 1.42 -21.92 11.18
C SER A 48 1.61 -20.41 11.44
N ASP A 49 2.88 -20.00 11.55
CA ASP A 49 3.31 -18.60 11.53
C ASP A 49 3.00 -17.95 10.18
N TRP A 50 2.65 -16.67 10.19
CA TRP A 50 2.36 -15.94 8.96
C TRP A 50 2.60 -14.43 9.09
N ILE A 51 2.70 -13.77 7.93
CA ILE A 51 2.74 -12.31 7.81
C ILE A 51 1.69 -11.83 6.82
N GLU A 52 1.15 -10.63 7.02
CA GLU A 52 0.26 -9.99 6.04
C GLU A 52 1.07 -9.08 5.12
N LEU A 53 0.89 -9.22 3.80
CA LEU A 53 1.37 -8.26 2.81
C LEU A 53 0.17 -7.49 2.24
N SER A 54 0.04 -6.22 2.60
CA SER A 54 -1.07 -5.35 2.19
C SER A 54 -0.66 -4.43 1.05
N ASN A 55 -1.43 -4.48 -0.05
CA ASN A 55 -1.35 -3.51 -1.14
C ASN A 55 -2.40 -2.40 -0.95
N ALA A 56 -1.99 -1.24 -0.43
CA ALA A 56 -2.90 -0.15 -0.07
C ALA A 56 -3.30 0.77 -1.26
N GLY A 57 -2.81 0.51 -2.47
CA GLY A 57 -3.04 1.39 -3.62
C GLY A 57 -4.01 0.82 -4.65
N ALA A 58 -4.34 1.65 -5.65
CA ALA A 58 -5.41 1.39 -6.60
C ALA A 58 -5.07 0.39 -7.72
N SER A 59 -3.81 -0.04 -7.84
CA SER A 59 -3.33 -0.88 -8.93
C SER A 59 -2.71 -2.18 -8.41
N ALA A 60 -2.71 -3.25 -9.22
CA ALA A 60 -1.93 -4.44 -8.86
C ALA A 60 -0.42 -4.11 -8.84
N VAL A 61 0.30 -4.66 -7.86
CA VAL A 61 1.76 -4.60 -7.78
C VAL A 61 2.30 -6.01 -7.93
N SER A 62 3.28 -6.18 -8.82
CA SER A 62 3.98 -7.47 -8.94
C SER A 62 4.94 -7.66 -7.77
N THR A 63 4.96 -8.87 -7.22
CA THR A 63 5.92 -9.30 -6.20
C THR A 63 7.06 -10.13 -6.80
N ASP A 64 7.15 -10.21 -8.13
CA ASP A 64 8.19 -11.00 -8.80
C ASP A 64 9.58 -10.45 -8.47
N GLY A 65 10.47 -11.31 -7.97
CA GLY A 65 11.82 -10.94 -7.57
C GLY A 65 11.93 -10.25 -6.21
N LEU A 66 10.81 -10.04 -5.50
CA LEU A 66 10.83 -9.60 -4.10
C LEU A 66 11.11 -10.78 -3.17
N TYR A 67 11.79 -10.49 -2.06
CA TYR A 67 12.07 -11.45 -0.99
C TYR A 67 11.93 -10.76 0.37
N LEU A 68 11.76 -11.57 1.42
CA LEU A 68 11.78 -11.11 2.80
C LEU A 68 13.19 -11.27 3.36
N THR A 69 13.64 -10.29 4.12
CA THR A 69 14.93 -10.29 4.79
C THR A 69 14.79 -9.60 6.15
N ASP A 70 15.46 -10.15 7.16
CA ASP A 70 15.64 -9.53 8.47
C ASP A 70 17.00 -8.80 8.57
N ASN A 71 17.83 -8.90 7.53
CA ASN A 71 19.13 -8.27 7.46
C ASN A 71 19.02 -6.88 6.84
N ALA A 72 19.14 -5.84 7.67
CA ALA A 72 19.13 -4.45 7.21
C ALA A 72 20.29 -4.08 6.25
N SER A 73 21.30 -4.93 6.11
CA SER A 73 22.41 -4.75 5.16
C SER A 73 22.17 -5.44 3.80
N ASP A 74 21.07 -6.18 3.65
CA ASP A 74 20.64 -6.88 2.44
C ASP A 74 19.37 -6.21 1.89
N LEU A 75 19.52 -4.97 1.38
CA LEU A 75 18.45 -4.14 0.81
C LEU A 75 18.67 -3.87 -0.69
#